data_AF-A0A3C0HNZ6-F1
#
_entry.id   AF-A0A3C0HNZ6-F1
#
_cell.length_a   1.000
_cell.length_b   1.000
_cell.length_c   1.000
_cell.angle_alpha   90.00
_cell.angle_beta   90.00
_cell.angle_gamma   90.00
#
_symmetry.space_group_name_H-M   'P 1'
#
loop_
_entity.id
_entity.type
_entity.pdbx_description
1 polymer ?
#
loop_
_entity_poly.entity_id
_entity_poly.type
_entity_poly.pdbx_seq_one_letter_code
_entity_poly.pdbx_strand_id
1 'polypeptide(L)'
;MADIDAAPLPSPDPEPPARPGEFTAPSIGPIEVWPPVVLAPMAGVTNAPFRTLCRRYGAGIYVNQMITARALVEGHRKSLELAAFAPDESPRSIQLYGTDPYSIGEATRLLVDGL
;
A
#
# COMPACT_ATOMS: atom_id res chain seq x y z
N MET A 1 3.57 -21.23 18.08
CA MET A 1 4.62 -21.45 17.06
C MET A 1 3.99 -22.36 16.03
N ALA A 2 3.71 -21.87 14.81
CA ALA A 2 3.17 -22.73 13.77
C ALA A 2 4.23 -23.79 13.42
N ASP A 3 3.80 -25.05 13.27
CA ASP A 3 4.67 -26.16 12.86
C ASP A 3 5.30 -25.83 11.51
N ILE A 4 6.59 -25.47 11.53
CA ILE A 4 7.34 -25.12 10.31
C ILE A 4 7.65 -26.37 9.47
N ASP A 5 7.47 -27.56 10.06
CA ASP A 5 7.64 -28.86 9.44
C ASP A 5 6.33 -29.42 8.85
N ALA A 6 5.21 -28.68 8.94
CA ALA A 6 3.99 -29.05 8.24
C ALA A 6 4.23 -28.98 6.73
N ALA A 7 3.92 -30.07 6.02
CA ALA A 7 3.97 -30.10 4.56
C ALA A 7 3.17 -28.90 4.00
N PRO A 8 3.68 -28.20 2.97
CA PRO A 8 2.95 -27.11 2.35
C PRO A 8 1.55 -27.58 1.95
N LEU A 9 0.53 -26.77 2.23
CA LEU A 9 -0.80 -27.04 1.69
C LEU A 9 -0.67 -27.20 0.16
N PRO A 10 -1.38 -28.17 -0.45
CA PRO A 10 -1.38 -28.29 -1.89
C PRO A 10 -1.79 -26.95 -2.50
N SER A 11 -1.06 -26.54 -3.55
CA SER A 11 -1.42 -25.34 -4.29
C SER A 11 -2.86 -25.50 -4.77
N PRO A 12 -3.75 -24.53 -4.53
CA PRO A 12 -5.09 -24.61 -5.08
C PRO A 12 -5.00 -24.73 -6.61
N ASP A 13 -5.95 -25.45 -7.20
CA ASP A 13 -6.11 -25.43 -8.65
C ASP A 13 -6.24 -23.96 -9.11
N PRO A 14 -5.64 -23.58 -10.25
CA PRO A 14 -5.67 -22.20 -10.70
C PRO A 14 -7.12 -21.78 -10.97
N GLU A 15 -7.59 -20.80 -10.20
CA GLU A 15 -8.90 -20.20 -10.45
C GLU A 15 -8.89 -19.49 -11.82
N PRO A 16 -9.99 -19.58 -12.59
CA PRO A 16 -10.09 -18.87 -13.85
C PRO A 16 -10.02 -17.35 -13.61
N PRO A 17 -9.49 -16.56 -14.56
CA PRO A 17 -9.51 -15.11 -14.47
C PRO A 17 -10.93 -14.58 -14.28
N ALA A 18 -11.06 -13.54 -13.47
CA ALA A 18 -12.30 -12.79 -13.26
C ALA A 18 -12.94 -12.37 -14.59
N ARG A 19 -14.26 -12.55 -14.71
CA ARG A 19 -15.02 -12.10 -15.88
C ARG A 19 -15.31 -10.60 -15.82
N PRO A 20 -15.46 -9.91 -16.96
CA PRO A 20 -15.94 -8.53 -16.97
C PRO A 20 -17.28 -8.40 -16.23
N GLY A 21 -17.36 -7.48 -15.26
CA GLY A 21 -18.56 -7.24 -14.47
C GLY A 21 -18.87 -8.26 -13.38
N GLU A 22 -17.98 -9.23 -13.13
CA GLU A 22 -18.15 -10.21 -12.03
C GLU A 22 -18.09 -9.57 -10.65
N PHE A 23 -17.24 -8.54 -10.50
CA PHE A 23 -17.02 -7.84 -9.24
C PHE A 23 -17.47 -6.38 -9.33
N THR A 24 -18.11 -5.90 -8.28
CA THR A 24 -18.39 -4.46 -8.10
C THR A 24 -17.13 -3.76 -7.62
N ALA A 25 -16.74 -2.68 -8.30
CA ALA A 25 -15.59 -1.87 -7.91
C ALA A 25 -15.83 -1.19 -6.55
N PRO A 26 -14.96 -1.37 -5.55
CA PRO A 26 -14.99 -0.58 -4.33
C PRO A 26 -14.68 0.89 -4.61
N SER A 27 -15.21 1.79 -3.79
CA SER A 27 -14.91 3.22 -3.85
C SER A 27 -14.36 3.76 -2.53
N ILE A 28 -13.40 4.68 -2.62
CA ILE A 28 -12.85 5.45 -1.51
C ILE A 28 -13.09 6.93 -1.84
N GLY A 29 -14.22 7.47 -1.39
CA GLY A 29 -14.66 8.79 -1.82
C GLY A 29 -14.76 8.85 -3.35
N PRO A 30 -14.07 9.79 -4.03
CA PRO A 30 -14.10 9.90 -5.49
C PRO A 30 -13.21 8.88 -6.22
N ILE A 31 -12.47 8.02 -5.51
CA ILE A 31 -11.53 7.06 -6.09
C ILE A 31 -12.23 5.73 -6.30
N GLU A 32 -12.42 5.33 -7.56
CA GLU A 32 -12.84 3.97 -7.92
C GLU A 32 -11.64 3.03 -7.94
N VAL A 33 -11.77 1.84 -7.34
CA VAL A 33 -10.72 0.83 -7.28
C VAL A 33 -10.99 -0.23 -8.34
N TRP A 34 -10.47 -0.01 -9.55
CA TRP A 34 -10.58 -0.97 -10.66
C TRP A 34 -9.23 -1.30 -11.30
N PRO A 35 -8.87 -2.60 -11.46
CA PRO A 35 -9.57 -3.78 -10.93
C PRO A 35 -9.66 -3.74 -9.39
N PRO A 36 -10.56 -4.52 -8.74
CA PRO A 36 -10.78 -4.51 -7.29
C PRO A 36 -9.65 -5.24 -6.54
N VAL A 37 -8.42 -4.91 -6.88
CA VAL A 37 -7.18 -5.49 -6.38
C VAL A 37 -6.33 -4.34 -5.86
N VAL A 38 -5.87 -4.47 -4.62
CA VAL A 38 -5.00 -3.49 -3.97
C VAL A 38 -3.67 -4.16 -3.68
N LEU A 39 -2.57 -3.57 -4.15
CA LEU A 39 -1.24 -4.03 -3.77
C LEU A 39 -1.00 -3.69 -2.29
N ALA A 40 -0.84 -4.72 -1.48
CA ALA A 40 -0.65 -4.60 -0.04
C ALA A 40 0.63 -3.84 0.32
N PRO A 41 0.63 -3.05 1.41
CA PRO A 41 1.82 -2.39 1.92
C PRO A 41 2.78 -3.41 2.53
N MET A 42 4.04 -3.41 2.09
CA MET A 42 5.07 -4.31 2.58
C MET A 42 6.36 -3.51 2.82
N ALA A 43 6.74 -3.35 4.09
CA ALA A 43 7.93 -2.59 4.46
C ALA A 43 9.19 -3.21 3.82
N GLY A 44 10.01 -2.37 3.19
CA GLY A 44 11.20 -2.79 2.45
C GLY A 44 10.94 -3.33 1.04
N VAL A 45 9.67 -3.56 0.66
CA VAL A 45 9.30 -4.19 -0.63
C VAL A 45 8.54 -3.23 -1.52
N THR A 46 7.40 -2.68 -1.08
CA THR A 46 6.55 -1.82 -1.91
C THR A 46 7.07 -0.39 -2.03
N ASN A 47 8.33 -0.22 -2.42
CA ASN A 47 8.95 1.07 -2.73
C ASN A 47 8.50 1.63 -4.09
N ALA A 48 8.90 2.87 -4.43
CA ALA A 48 8.48 3.52 -5.67
C ALA A 48 8.83 2.71 -6.94
N PRO A 49 10.07 2.24 -7.16
CA PRO A 49 10.39 1.37 -8.31
C PRO A 49 9.52 0.12 -8.41
N PHE A 50 9.27 -0.58 -7.30
CA PHE A 50 8.43 -1.77 -7.27
C PHE A 50 6.99 -1.45 -7.68
N ARG A 51 6.41 -0.38 -7.13
CA ARG A 51 5.06 0.06 -7.49
C ARG A 51 4.98 0.50 -8.95
N THR A 52 5.99 1.20 -9.47
CA THR A 52 6.07 1.57 -10.90
C THR A 52 6.11 0.33 -11.80
N LEU A 53 6.81 -0.73 -11.39
CA LEU A 53 6.79 -2.00 -12.12
C LEU A 53 5.40 -2.65 -12.06
N CYS A 54 4.82 -2.83 -10.86
CA CYS A 54 3.51 -3.44 -10.69
C CYS A 54 2.40 -2.71 -11.46
N ARG A 55 2.49 -1.38 -11.59
CA ARG A 55 1.55 -0.58 -12.40
C ARG A 55 1.46 -1.02 -13.85
N ARG A 56 2.51 -1.61 -14.41
CA ARG A 56 2.50 -2.15 -15.78
C ARG A 56 1.65 -3.40 -15.93
N TYR A 57 1.30 -4.06 -14.83
CA TYR A 57 0.56 -5.33 -14.81
C TYR A 57 -0.89 -5.19 -14.35
N GLY A 58 -1.30 -4.02 -13.85
CA GLY A 58 -2.69 -3.72 -13.50
C GLY A 58 -3.08 -4.11 -12.07
N ALA A 59 -3.65 -3.13 -11.37
CA ALA A 59 -4.24 -3.17 -10.03
C ALA A 59 -4.94 -1.82 -9.83
N GLY A 60 -5.95 -1.77 -8.95
CA GLY A 60 -6.70 -0.54 -8.70
C GLY A 60 -5.95 0.47 -7.85
N ILE A 61 -5.35 0.02 -6.73
CA ILE A 61 -4.55 0.87 -5.83
C ILE A 61 -3.20 0.22 -5.55
N TYR A 62 -2.17 1.06 -5.46
CA TYR A 62 -0.81 0.67 -5.07
C TYR A 62 -0.45 1.37 -3.78
N VAL A 63 -0.33 0.63 -2.68
CA VAL A 63 -0.02 1.21 -1.36
C VAL A 63 1.49 1.29 -1.18
N ASN A 64 1.98 2.47 -0.77
CA ASN A 64 3.35 2.67 -0.34
C ASN A 64 3.64 1.86 0.94
N GLN A 65 4.87 1.91 1.41
CA GLN A 65 5.33 1.17 2.57
C GLN A 65 4.62 1.63 3.86
N MET A 66 4.80 0.82 4.91
CA MET A 66 4.36 1.13 6.27
C MET A 66 5.29 2.18 6.90
N ILE A 67 4.75 3.35 7.25
CA ILE A 67 5.50 4.45 7.85
C ILE A 67 5.02 4.70 9.27
N THR A 68 5.98 4.78 10.20
CA THR A 68 5.72 5.19 11.58
C THR A 68 5.37 6.68 11.60
N ALA A 69 4.21 7.03 12.14
CA ALA A 69 3.75 8.42 12.19
C ALA A 69 4.71 9.31 13.00
N ARG A 70 5.16 8.86 14.17
CA ARG A 70 6.10 9.60 15.03
C ARG A 70 7.41 9.92 14.31
N ALA A 71 8.03 8.91 13.69
CA ALA A 71 9.29 9.10 12.98
C ALA A 71 9.15 10.01 11.74
N LEU A 72 7.96 10.08 11.13
CA LEU A 72 7.68 11.03 10.05
C LEU A 72 7.59 12.46 10.59
N VAL A 73 6.86 12.67 11.68
CA VAL A 73 6.71 13.98 12.36
C VAL A 73 8.05 14.50 12.88
N GLU A 74 8.88 13.63 13.45
CA GLU A 74 10.23 13.97 13.93
C GLU A 74 11.26 14.15 12.78
N GLY A 75 10.85 13.98 11.51
CA GLY A 75 11.71 14.24 10.36
C GLY A 75 12.85 13.22 10.18
N HIS A 76 12.67 11.97 10.62
CA HIS A 76 13.69 10.95 10.43
C HIS A 76 13.92 10.70 8.95
N ARG A 77 15.16 10.89 8.49
CA ARG A 77 15.54 10.75 7.08
C ARG A 77 15.04 9.45 6.45
N LYS A 78 15.15 8.32 7.16
CA LYS A 78 14.72 7.03 6.64
C LYS A 78 13.20 6.97 6.42
N SER A 79 12.41 7.55 7.32
CA SER A 79 10.95 7.60 7.18
C SER A 79 10.53 8.45 5.98
N LEU A 80 11.20 9.59 5.76
CA LEU A 80 10.96 10.44 4.59
C LEU A 80 11.30 9.72 3.28
N GLU A 81 12.43 9.02 3.22
CA GLU A 81 12.82 8.19 2.07
C GLU A 81 11.79 7.08 1.80
N LEU A 82 11.32 6.39 2.84
CA LEU A 82 10.33 5.32 2.71
C LEU A 82 8.95 5.86 2.30
N ALA A 83 8.61 7.09 2.70
CA ALA A 83 7.35 7.76 2.37
C ALA A 83 7.31 8.37 0.96
N ALA A 84 8.43 8.35 0.23
CA ALA A 84 8.52 8.93 -1.10
C ALA A 84 7.64 8.21 -2.14
N PHE A 85 7.15 9.00 -3.11
CA PHE A 85 6.39 8.55 -4.26
C PHE A 85 7.13 8.89 -5.55
N ALA A 86 6.94 8.09 -6.60
CA ALA A 86 7.33 8.49 -7.95
C ALA A 86 6.51 9.72 -8.44
N PRO A 87 7.03 10.49 -9.41
CA PRO A 87 6.36 11.70 -9.90
C PRO A 87 4.98 11.44 -10.53
N ASP A 88 4.76 10.25 -11.09
CA ASP A 88 3.56 9.83 -11.81
C ASP A 88 2.56 9.06 -10.93
N GLU A 89 2.78 8.97 -9.62
CA GLU A 89 1.85 8.26 -8.73
C GLU A 89 0.58 9.08 -8.48
N SER A 90 -0.53 8.64 -9.07
CA SER A 90 -1.87 9.12 -8.76
C SER A 90 -2.89 7.96 -8.85
N PRO A 91 -3.70 7.72 -7.80
CA PRO A 91 -3.64 8.34 -6.48
C PRO A 91 -2.39 7.91 -5.69
N ARG A 92 -1.94 8.77 -4.76
CA ARG A 92 -0.92 8.42 -3.76
C ARG A 92 -1.60 7.72 -2.57
N SER A 93 -1.09 6.56 -2.20
CA SER A 93 -1.59 5.78 -1.06
C SER A 93 -0.43 5.35 -0.17
N ILE A 94 -0.56 5.48 1.14
CA ILE A 94 0.47 5.16 2.13
C ILE A 94 -0.18 4.69 3.42
N GLN A 95 0.45 3.71 4.09
CA GLN A 95 -0.01 3.23 5.38
C GLN A 95 0.77 3.91 6.52
N LEU A 96 0.07 4.69 7.33
CA LEU A 96 0.58 5.19 8.61
C LEU A 96 0.26 4.20 9.73
N TYR A 97 1.18 4.06 10.68
CA TYR A 97 0.94 3.36 11.93
C TYR A 97 1.56 4.08 13.12
N GLY A 98 1.00 3.86 14.30
CA GLY A 98 1.42 4.47 15.56
C GLY A 98 0.35 4.32 16.64
N THR A 99 0.69 4.67 17.87
CA THR A 99 -0.19 4.57 19.04
C THR A 99 -0.56 5.93 19.64
N ASP A 100 0.12 7.00 19.22
CA ASP A 100 -0.12 8.37 19.66
C ASP A 100 -1.03 9.11 18.67
N PRO A 101 -2.26 9.49 19.06
CA PRO A 101 -3.19 10.19 18.17
C PRO A 101 -2.64 11.52 17.63
N TYR A 102 -1.83 12.23 18.42
CA TYR A 102 -1.22 13.48 17.98
C TYR A 102 -0.27 13.23 16.81
N SER A 103 0.66 12.28 16.95
CA SER A 103 1.58 11.89 15.88
C SER A 103 0.84 11.43 14.63
N ILE A 104 -0.25 10.66 14.76
CA ILE A 104 -1.07 10.21 13.62
C ILE A 104 -1.69 11.40 12.89
N GLY A 105 -2.25 12.36 13.62
CA GLY A 105 -2.85 13.57 13.05
C GLY A 105 -1.83 14.42 12.30
N GLU A 106 -0.70 14.74 12.93
CA GLU A 106 0.34 15.57 12.30
C GLU A 106 0.98 14.88 11.10
N ALA A 107 1.27 13.57 11.17
CA ALA A 107 1.77 12.81 10.03
C ALA A 107 0.79 12.82 8.85
N THR A 108 -0.51 12.69 9.13
CA THR A 108 -1.56 12.75 8.11
C THR A 108 -1.59 14.13 7.45
N ARG A 109 -1.53 15.19 8.25
CA ARG A 109 -1.48 16.57 7.76
C ARG A 109 -0.26 16.81 6.86
N LEU A 110 0.94 16.40 7.29
CA LEU A 110 2.17 16.50 6.50
C LEU A 110 2.04 15.79 5.14
N LEU A 111 1.45 14.59 5.11
CA LEU A 111 1.28 13.84 3.87
C LEU A 111 0.26 14.47 2.90
N VAL A 112 -0.81 15.09 3.43
CA VAL A 112 -1.86 15.75 2.63
C VAL A 112 -1.39 17.10 2.11
N ASP A 113 -0.74 17.90 2.95
CA ASP A 113 -0.23 19.23 2.58
C ASP A 113 1.00 19.15 1.66
N GLY A 114 1.71 18.02 1.71
CA GLY A 114 2.93 17.76 0.96
C GLY A 114 4.16 17.70 1.87
N LEU A 115 4.93 16.62 1.73
CA LEU A 115 6.30 16.49 2.24
C LEU A 115 7.30 17.23 1.35
#